data_AF-A0A543Q6D9-F1
#
_entry.id   AF-A0A543Q6D9-F1
#
_cell.length_a   1.000
_cell.length_b   1.000
_cell.length_c   1.000
_cell.angle_alpha   90.00
_cell.angle_beta   90.00
_cell.angle_gamma   90.00
#
_symmetry.space_group_name_H-M   'P 1'
#
loop_
_entity.id
_entity.type
_entity.pdbx_description
1 polymer ?
#
loop_
_entity_poly.entity_id
_entity_poly.type
_entity_poly.pdbx_seq_one_letter_code
_entity_poly.pdbx_strand_id
1 'polypeptide(L)'
;MDTINEEVRSEMEQIAANKLITRDHISSVVTRQRERLMQLLYAPMQRITALISQIAHTSEQPLGDRSSLDALLKEVFSSVPYAKYLYIMNRDGVQFSSSMSCEGLIAEHCGRDRSDRPYMREALSVANYLDRSRETCYQQWPYLGDHTQAVDFLLCEAYISQNALRPSMTATYFLRDPKGTHIGFLGADFALRDLPPIEGLYENRRRSWHFSPATQRDQVRQASRLDREINTVISVLEELITFRGVYHVKIHFSSSQTVLWQMNDPYQYRILGVTDLLDPDSCLAYPNCPYPEQVAIRPKDIRFVLERMEALRRSDNPIYLRSFSLNIFNGLVGTSFLSDDSYYIPYDDFLKSDCFG
;
A
#
# COMPACT_ATOMS: atom_id res chain seq x y z
N MET A 1 42.24 31.05 17.56
CA MET A 1 40.81 31.17 17.23
C MET A 1 40.41 30.31 16.02
N ASP A 2 41.36 29.80 15.24
CA ASP A 2 41.07 28.98 14.06
C ASP A 2 40.88 27.48 14.34
N THR A 3 41.49 26.93 15.40
CA THR A 3 41.41 25.50 15.73
C THR A 3 40.00 25.04 16.15
N ILE A 4 39.26 25.91 16.86
CA ILE A 4 37.88 25.63 17.29
C ILE A 4 36.93 25.55 16.08
N ASN A 5 37.20 26.30 15.01
CA ASN A 5 36.39 26.29 13.78
C ASN A 5 36.73 25.13 12.82
N GLU A 6 37.85 24.43 13.03
CA GLU A 6 38.18 23.19 12.32
C GLU A 6 37.59 21.98 13.03
N GLU A 7 37.63 21.95 14.37
CA GLU A 7 37.02 20.89 15.17
C GLU A 7 35.50 20.84 15.03
N VAL A 8 34.83 22.00 15.10
CA VAL A 8 33.37 22.10 14.90
C VAL A 8 32.98 21.73 13.47
N ARG A 9 33.82 22.04 12.48
CA ARG A 9 33.56 21.70 11.07
C ARG A 9 33.77 20.22 10.80
N SER A 10 34.81 19.63 11.39
CA SER A 10 35.05 18.18 11.36
C SER A 10 33.91 17.44 12.07
N GLU A 11 33.44 17.92 13.23
CA GLU A 11 32.27 17.35 13.91
C GLU A 11 31.00 17.50 13.09
N MET A 12 30.77 18.65 12.44
CA MET A 12 29.61 18.84 11.56
C MET A 12 29.69 18.01 10.28
N GLU A 13 30.86 17.85 9.68
CA GLU A 13 31.10 16.96 8.54
C GLU A 13 30.98 15.49 8.95
N GLN A 14 31.34 15.13 10.18
CA GLN A 14 31.22 13.78 10.72
C GLN A 14 29.79 13.48 11.20
N ILE A 15 29.03 14.48 11.64
CA ILE A 15 27.59 14.43 11.88
C ILE A 15 26.81 14.40 10.55
N ALA A 16 27.27 15.11 9.53
CA ALA A 16 26.72 15.06 8.18
C ALA A 16 27.04 13.72 7.49
N ALA A 17 28.25 13.18 7.67
CA ALA A 17 28.65 11.86 7.21
C ALA A 17 27.95 10.74 8.00
N ASN A 18 27.74 10.90 9.31
CA ASN A 18 26.93 9.97 10.11
C ASN A 18 25.42 10.09 9.82
N LYS A 19 24.92 11.26 9.41
CA LYS A 19 23.56 11.42 8.84
C LYS A 19 23.46 10.85 7.42
N LEU A 20 24.55 10.77 6.67
CA LEU A 20 24.61 10.06 5.39
C LEU A 20 24.76 8.53 5.53
N ILE A 21 24.99 8.01 6.74
CA ILE A 21 24.93 6.58 7.07
C ILE A 21 23.60 6.28 7.80
N THR A 22 22.49 6.86 7.33
CA THR A 22 21.17 6.52 7.87
C THR A 22 20.66 5.26 7.17
N ARG A 23 21.15 4.11 7.67
CA ARG A 23 20.76 2.75 7.23
C ARG A 23 19.24 2.57 7.36
N ASP A 24 18.60 2.12 6.28
CA ASP A 24 17.18 2.30 6.06
C ASP A 24 16.24 1.36 6.84
N HIS A 25 15.25 1.93 7.49
CA HIS A 25 14.07 1.21 7.98
C HIS A 25 13.09 1.00 6.81
N ILE A 26 12.17 0.02 6.90
CA ILE A 26 11.06 -0.11 5.93
C ILE A 26 10.39 1.25 5.73
N SER A 27 10.15 1.98 6.81
CA SER A 27 9.60 3.33 6.78
C SER A 27 10.42 4.32 5.96
N SER A 28 11.76 4.32 6.02
CA SER A 28 12.56 5.29 5.26
C SER A 28 12.60 4.98 3.77
N VAL A 29 12.63 3.69 3.38
CA VAL A 29 12.46 3.30 1.98
C VAL A 29 11.09 3.75 1.50
N VAL A 30 10.02 3.38 2.23
CA VAL A 30 8.63 3.78 1.92
C VAL A 30 8.48 5.30 1.79
N THR A 31 9.08 6.09 2.69
CA THR A 31 9.03 7.57 2.60
C THR A 31 9.62 8.06 1.29
N ARG A 32 10.83 7.62 0.92
CA ARG A 32 11.45 8.04 -0.36
C ARG A 32 10.65 7.60 -1.58
N GLN A 33 10.02 6.43 -1.49
CA GLN A 33 9.17 5.88 -2.54
C GLN A 33 7.94 6.78 -2.74
N ARG A 34 7.27 7.14 -1.65
CA ARG A 34 6.12 8.06 -1.64
C ARG A 34 6.52 9.43 -2.17
N GLU A 35 7.66 10.00 -1.74
CA GLU A 35 8.17 11.28 -2.26
C GLU A 35 8.36 11.28 -3.79
N ARG A 36 8.93 10.21 -4.35
CA ARG A 36 9.10 10.06 -5.81
C ARG A 36 7.77 9.96 -6.54
N LEU A 37 6.80 9.23 -5.97
CA LEU A 37 5.45 9.16 -6.54
C LEU A 37 4.77 10.54 -6.52
N MET A 38 4.93 11.31 -5.45
CA MET A 38 4.39 12.67 -5.38
C MET A 38 4.98 13.58 -6.46
N GLN A 39 6.30 13.51 -6.67
CA GLN A 39 6.99 14.26 -7.74
C GLN A 39 6.45 13.88 -9.13
N LEU A 40 6.14 12.60 -9.34
CA LEU A 40 5.62 12.10 -10.61
C LEU A 40 4.16 12.54 -10.86
N LEU A 41 3.33 12.56 -9.82
CA LEU A 41 1.87 12.70 -9.95
C LEU A 41 1.37 14.14 -9.80
N TYR A 42 2.10 14.98 -9.07
CA TYR A 42 1.64 16.34 -8.75
C TYR A 42 1.36 17.18 -10.01
N ALA A 43 2.37 17.36 -10.88
CA ALA A 43 2.23 18.25 -12.03
C ALA A 43 1.17 17.80 -13.05
N PRO A 44 1.05 16.50 -13.41
CA PRO A 44 -0.06 16.03 -14.23
C PRO A 44 -1.43 16.33 -13.63
N MET A 45 -1.65 16.01 -12.35
CA MET A 45 -2.95 16.23 -11.72
C MET A 45 -3.26 17.72 -11.57
N GLN A 46 -2.27 18.56 -11.26
CA GLN A 46 -2.42 20.02 -11.21
C GLN A 46 -2.88 20.61 -12.56
N ARG A 47 -2.35 20.12 -13.69
CA ARG A 47 -2.80 20.58 -15.01
C ARG A 47 -4.27 20.21 -15.26
N ILE A 48 -4.68 19.00 -14.85
CA ILE A 48 -6.05 18.54 -15.01
C ILE A 48 -7.01 19.40 -14.16
N THR A 49 -6.64 19.71 -12.92
CA THR A 49 -7.49 20.56 -12.07
C THR A 49 -7.62 21.98 -12.62
N ALA A 50 -6.54 22.54 -13.19
CA ALA A 50 -6.62 23.84 -13.88
C ALA A 50 -7.59 23.83 -15.06
N LEU A 51 -7.69 22.72 -15.82
CA LEU A 51 -8.67 22.55 -16.90
C LEU A 51 -10.10 22.40 -16.34
N ILE A 52 -10.28 21.63 -15.27
CA ILE A 52 -11.59 21.47 -14.60
C ILE A 52 -12.11 22.82 -14.09
N SER A 53 -11.24 23.66 -13.50
CA SER A 53 -11.64 25.00 -13.02
C SER A 53 -12.11 25.94 -14.14
N GLN A 54 -11.76 25.68 -15.41
CA GLN A 54 -12.28 26.45 -16.56
C GLN A 54 -13.69 25.99 -16.98
N ILE A 55 -14.06 24.74 -16.68
CA ILE A 55 -15.37 24.12 -16.98
C ILE A 55 -16.36 24.35 -15.83
N ALA A 56 -15.88 24.52 -14.61
CA ALA A 56 -16.71 24.79 -13.44
C ALA A 56 -17.51 26.08 -13.61
N HIS A 57 -18.85 26.01 -13.49
CA HIS A 57 -19.74 27.13 -13.76
C HIS A 57 -20.83 27.28 -12.70
N THR A 58 -21.06 28.53 -12.28
CA THR A 58 -22.17 28.97 -11.39
C THR A 58 -22.15 28.39 -9.97
N SER A 59 -22.80 29.09 -9.04
CA SER A 59 -22.90 28.64 -7.64
C SER A 59 -23.80 27.42 -7.44
N GLU A 60 -24.69 27.13 -8.40
CA GLU A 60 -25.65 26.02 -8.32
C GLU A 60 -25.07 24.69 -8.82
N GLN A 61 -24.11 24.74 -9.75
CA GLN A 61 -23.43 23.56 -10.31
C GLN A 61 -21.90 23.70 -10.23
N PRO A 62 -21.32 23.69 -9.02
CA PRO A 62 -19.92 24.05 -8.81
C PRO A 62 -18.91 23.18 -9.58
N LEU A 63 -19.27 21.94 -9.95
CA LEU A 63 -18.43 21.04 -10.76
C LEU A 63 -18.72 21.11 -12.27
N GLY A 64 -19.74 21.86 -12.70
CA GLY A 64 -20.21 21.90 -14.09
C GLY A 64 -21.03 20.67 -14.50
N ASP A 65 -21.18 20.47 -15.82
CA ASP A 65 -21.90 19.32 -16.38
C ASP A 65 -21.01 18.07 -16.44
N ARG A 66 -21.61 16.92 -16.11
CA ARG A 66 -20.93 15.62 -16.11
C ARG A 66 -20.36 15.26 -17.48
N SER A 67 -21.07 15.54 -18.57
CA SER A 67 -20.65 15.12 -19.92
C SER A 67 -19.36 15.80 -20.32
N SER A 68 -19.21 17.08 -19.98
CA SER A 68 -17.98 17.85 -20.20
C SER A 68 -16.81 17.31 -19.39
N LEU A 69 -17.07 16.93 -18.14
CA LEU A 69 -16.04 16.30 -17.30
C LEU A 69 -15.63 14.92 -17.82
N ASP A 70 -16.58 14.07 -18.22
CA ASP A 70 -16.29 12.74 -18.77
C ASP A 70 -15.48 12.85 -20.08
N ALA A 71 -15.79 13.84 -20.93
CA ALA A 71 -15.01 14.14 -22.13
C ALA A 71 -13.58 14.58 -21.80
N LEU A 72 -13.41 15.49 -20.83
CA LEU A 72 -12.10 15.95 -20.37
C LEU A 72 -11.29 14.78 -19.80
N LEU A 73 -11.89 13.98 -18.90
CA LEU A 73 -11.22 12.83 -18.28
C LEU A 73 -10.70 11.85 -19.34
N LYS A 74 -11.47 11.61 -20.40
CA LYS A 74 -11.06 10.77 -21.53
C LYS A 74 -9.85 11.34 -22.27
N GLU A 75 -9.79 12.65 -22.47
CA GLU A 75 -8.67 13.33 -23.14
C GLU A 75 -7.40 13.30 -22.30
N VAL A 76 -7.52 13.54 -20.98
CA VAL A 76 -6.36 13.72 -20.10
C VAL A 76 -5.87 12.45 -19.42
N PHE A 77 -6.61 11.34 -19.48
CA PHE A 77 -6.31 10.11 -18.73
C PHE A 77 -4.86 9.62 -18.92
N SER A 78 -4.38 9.60 -20.17
CA SER A 78 -3.01 9.15 -20.48
C SER A 78 -1.91 10.09 -19.94
N SER A 79 -2.26 11.29 -19.49
CA SER A 79 -1.30 12.23 -18.90
C SER A 79 -0.94 11.88 -17.45
N VAL A 80 -1.74 11.06 -16.76
CA VAL A 80 -1.47 10.58 -15.40
C VAL A 80 -0.84 9.19 -15.47
N PRO A 81 0.49 9.06 -15.29
CA PRO A 81 1.17 7.79 -15.49
C PRO A 81 0.72 6.76 -14.45
N TYR A 82 0.60 5.49 -14.85
CA TYR A 82 0.21 4.35 -14.00
C TYR A 82 -1.20 4.41 -13.39
N ALA A 83 -2.00 5.41 -13.74
CA ALA A 83 -3.37 5.53 -13.24
C ALA A 83 -4.22 4.35 -13.73
N LYS A 84 -4.89 3.67 -12.80
CA LYS A 84 -5.90 2.66 -13.09
C LYS A 84 -7.25 3.30 -13.34
N TYR A 85 -7.61 4.27 -12.51
CA TYR A 85 -8.84 5.05 -12.64
C TYR A 85 -8.58 6.53 -12.42
N LEU A 86 -9.28 7.37 -13.16
CA LEU A 86 -9.36 8.81 -12.94
C LEU A 86 -10.83 9.23 -12.86
N TYR A 87 -11.20 10.01 -11.84
CA TYR A 87 -12.59 10.40 -11.60
C TYR A 87 -12.70 11.66 -10.74
N ILE A 88 -13.88 12.28 -10.76
CA ILE A 88 -14.19 13.51 -10.02
C ILE A 88 -15.29 13.22 -9.00
N MET A 89 -15.12 13.77 -7.80
CA MET A 89 -16.04 13.66 -6.68
C MET A 89 -16.48 15.03 -6.19
N ASN A 90 -17.67 15.11 -5.60
CA ASN A 90 -18.10 16.28 -4.85
C ASN A 90 -17.40 16.38 -3.49
N ARG A 91 -17.67 17.46 -2.75
CA ARG A 91 -17.09 17.69 -1.41
C ARG A 91 -17.40 16.62 -0.38
N ASP A 92 -18.48 15.88 -0.56
CA ASP A 92 -18.92 14.85 0.39
C ASP A 92 -18.30 13.49 0.07
N GLY A 93 -17.44 13.40 -0.95
CA GLY A 93 -16.83 12.14 -1.39
C GLY A 93 -17.78 11.26 -2.21
N VAL A 94 -18.86 11.82 -2.75
CA VAL A 94 -19.73 11.13 -3.71
C VAL A 94 -19.21 11.39 -5.12
N GLN A 95 -19.03 10.32 -5.88
CA GLN A 95 -18.51 10.40 -7.24
C GLN A 95 -19.51 11.10 -8.18
N PHE A 96 -19.04 12.12 -8.88
CA PHE A 96 -19.85 12.94 -9.79
C PHE A 96 -19.65 12.55 -11.26
N SER A 97 -18.43 12.23 -11.67
CA SER A 97 -18.12 11.78 -13.04
C SER A 97 -18.24 10.26 -13.21
N SER A 98 -18.20 9.79 -14.45
CA SER A 98 -17.82 8.40 -14.73
C SER A 98 -16.36 8.18 -14.32
N SER A 99 -15.96 6.92 -14.05
CA SER A 99 -14.53 6.61 -13.91
C SER A 99 -13.93 6.36 -15.28
N MET A 100 -12.80 7.01 -15.59
CA MET A 100 -12.02 6.70 -16.78
C MET A 100 -10.96 5.65 -16.43
N SER A 101 -10.92 4.54 -17.17
CA SER A 101 -9.85 3.52 -17.12
C SER A 101 -9.20 3.37 -18.49
N CYS A 102 -8.17 2.51 -18.61
CA CYS A 102 -7.57 2.23 -19.91
C CYS A 102 -8.54 1.54 -20.90
N GLU A 103 -9.58 0.86 -20.40
CA GLU A 103 -10.64 0.24 -21.22
C GLU A 103 -11.76 1.22 -21.62
N GLY A 104 -11.83 2.40 -20.99
CA GLY A 104 -12.82 3.43 -21.31
C GLY A 104 -13.55 4.00 -20.09
N LEU A 105 -14.66 4.69 -20.35
CA LEU A 105 -15.50 5.27 -19.32
C LEU A 105 -16.42 4.21 -18.71
N ILE A 106 -16.51 4.22 -17.37
CA ILE A 106 -17.35 3.34 -16.57
C ILE A 106 -18.43 4.21 -15.91
N ALA A 107 -19.59 4.28 -16.57
CA ALA A 107 -20.68 5.17 -16.18
C ALA A 107 -21.36 4.74 -14.86
N GLU A 108 -21.28 3.45 -14.53
CA GLU A 108 -21.85 2.81 -13.34
C GLU A 108 -21.15 3.23 -12.04
N HIS A 109 -20.04 3.97 -12.15
CA HIS A 109 -19.32 4.52 -11.01
C HIS A 109 -19.85 5.89 -10.55
N CYS A 110 -20.61 6.57 -11.40
CA CYS A 110 -21.28 7.82 -11.05
C CYS A 110 -22.27 7.60 -9.89
N GLY A 111 -22.32 8.54 -8.93
CA GLY A 111 -23.20 8.51 -7.77
C GLY A 111 -22.76 7.59 -6.64
N ARG A 112 -21.62 6.89 -6.78
CA ARG A 112 -21.09 6.05 -5.69
C ARG A 112 -20.61 6.92 -4.53
N ASP A 113 -21.12 6.61 -3.35
CA ASP A 113 -20.58 7.15 -2.11
C ASP A 113 -19.23 6.47 -1.79
N ARG A 114 -18.18 7.29 -1.70
CA ARG A 114 -16.82 6.86 -1.35
C ARG A 114 -16.33 7.48 -0.05
N SER A 115 -17.18 8.21 0.69
CA SER A 115 -16.82 8.92 1.92
C SER A 115 -16.17 8.02 2.98
N ASP A 116 -16.63 6.76 3.08
CA ASP A 116 -16.09 5.77 4.03
C ASP A 116 -14.80 5.08 3.56
N ARG A 117 -14.35 5.33 2.32
CA ARG A 117 -13.12 4.71 1.80
C ARG A 117 -11.90 5.28 2.54
N PRO A 118 -10.87 4.47 2.86
CA PRO A 118 -9.72 4.93 3.64
C PRO A 118 -9.09 6.23 3.10
N TYR A 119 -8.82 6.28 1.79
CA TYR A 119 -8.24 7.45 1.14
C TYR A 119 -9.15 8.69 1.16
N MET A 120 -10.48 8.50 1.07
CA MET A 120 -11.42 9.63 1.15
C MET A 120 -11.60 10.13 2.57
N ARG A 121 -11.58 9.26 3.58
CA ARG A 121 -11.60 9.69 4.98
C ARG A 121 -10.40 10.58 5.29
N GLU A 122 -9.24 10.24 4.75
CA GLU A 122 -8.03 11.05 4.83
C GLU A 122 -8.22 12.41 4.14
N ALA A 123 -8.66 12.41 2.88
CA ALA A 123 -8.89 13.64 2.11
C ALA A 123 -9.95 14.56 2.74
N LEU A 124 -11.07 14.00 3.20
CA LEU A 124 -12.14 14.72 3.89
C LEU A 124 -11.67 15.28 5.24
N SER A 125 -10.82 14.56 5.98
CA SER A 125 -10.21 15.07 7.20
C SER A 125 -9.38 16.31 6.94
N VAL A 126 -8.55 16.29 5.89
CA VAL A 126 -7.75 17.44 5.46
C VAL A 126 -8.65 18.59 4.98
N ALA A 127 -9.67 18.31 4.18
CA ALA A 127 -10.64 19.32 3.69
C ALA A 127 -11.34 20.04 4.84
N ASN A 128 -11.89 19.27 5.79
CA ASN A 128 -12.58 19.81 6.96
C ASN A 128 -11.67 20.67 7.84
N TYR A 129 -10.39 20.30 7.94
CA TYR A 129 -9.39 21.10 8.65
C TYR A 129 -9.14 22.44 7.93
N LEU A 130 -8.93 22.40 6.62
CA LEU A 130 -8.71 23.60 5.78
C LEU A 130 -9.90 24.58 5.84
N ASP A 131 -11.13 24.08 5.84
CA ASP A 131 -12.33 24.93 5.86
C ASP A 131 -12.51 25.67 7.21
N ARG A 132 -12.11 25.05 8.34
CA ARG A 132 -12.25 25.63 9.69
C ARG A 132 -11.18 26.67 10.03
N SER A 133 -10.04 26.65 9.34
CA SER A 133 -8.86 27.44 9.70
C SER A 133 -8.39 28.41 8.62
N ARG A 134 -9.31 28.83 7.73
CA ARG A 134 -9.04 29.72 6.57
C ARG A 134 -8.25 31.00 6.87
N GLU A 135 -8.30 31.52 8.09
CA GLU A 135 -7.62 32.77 8.47
C GLU A 135 -6.28 32.59 9.19
N THR A 136 -5.90 31.36 9.62
CA THR A 136 -4.75 31.15 10.52
C THR A 136 -3.81 30.00 10.16
N CYS A 137 -4.07 29.22 9.11
CA CYS A 137 -3.28 28.02 8.82
C CYS A 137 -2.13 28.23 7.82
N TYR A 138 -0.90 28.18 8.34
CA TYR A 138 0.28 27.73 7.58
C TYR A 138 0.26 26.19 7.52
N GLN A 139 -0.65 25.60 6.74
CA GLN A 139 -0.53 24.17 6.49
C GLN A 139 0.65 23.94 5.55
N GLN A 140 1.64 23.20 6.02
CA GLN A 140 2.79 22.82 5.22
C GLN A 140 2.37 21.66 4.32
N TRP A 141 1.93 21.98 3.10
CA TRP A 141 1.93 21.01 2.02
C TRP A 141 3.34 20.44 1.83
N PRO A 142 3.44 19.15 1.49
CA PRO A 142 4.74 18.52 1.32
C PRO A 142 5.52 19.22 0.21
N TYR A 143 6.83 19.32 0.41
CA TYR A 143 7.74 19.84 -0.60
C TYR A 143 8.17 18.71 -1.52
N LEU A 144 8.14 18.98 -2.81
CA LEU A 144 8.74 18.14 -3.83
C LEU A 144 10.26 18.35 -3.85
N GLY A 145 10.99 17.49 -4.58
CA GLY A 145 12.46 17.53 -4.61
C GLY A 145 13.04 18.81 -5.21
N ASP A 146 12.24 19.54 -6.00
CA ASP A 146 12.55 20.85 -6.55
C ASP A 146 12.15 22.02 -5.63
N HIS A 147 11.76 21.74 -4.38
CA HIS A 147 11.28 22.69 -3.38
C HIS A 147 9.92 23.33 -3.73
N THR A 148 9.20 22.79 -4.72
CA THR A 148 7.82 23.18 -4.99
C THR A 148 6.91 22.63 -3.89
N GLN A 149 6.03 23.48 -3.34
CA GLN A 149 5.00 23.05 -2.41
C GLN A 149 3.87 22.34 -3.19
N ALA A 150 3.52 21.11 -2.83
CA ALA A 150 2.47 20.34 -3.48
C ALA A 150 1.08 20.76 -2.97
N VAL A 151 0.69 22.00 -3.29
CA VAL A 151 -0.56 22.63 -2.80
C VAL A 151 -1.78 21.89 -3.32
N ASP A 152 -2.75 21.65 -2.44
CA ASP A 152 -4.02 20.98 -2.75
C ASP A 152 -3.84 19.55 -3.28
N PHE A 153 -2.70 18.92 -3.01
CA PHE A 153 -2.41 17.55 -3.40
C PHE A 153 -2.15 16.67 -2.18
N LEU A 154 -2.77 15.50 -2.19
CA LEU A 154 -2.58 14.48 -1.15
C LEU A 154 -2.38 13.12 -1.81
N LEU A 155 -1.22 12.51 -1.54
CA LEU A 155 -0.98 11.10 -1.81
C LEU A 155 -1.38 10.31 -0.57
N CYS A 156 -2.55 9.68 -0.59
CA CYS A 156 -3.08 8.98 0.57
C CYS A 156 -2.20 7.77 0.96
N GLU A 157 -2.36 7.30 2.20
CA GLU A 157 -1.77 6.03 2.63
C GLU A 157 -2.31 4.87 1.78
N ALA A 158 -1.47 3.85 1.56
CA ALA A 158 -1.89 2.67 0.81
C ALA A 158 -2.94 1.85 1.59
N TYR A 159 -3.83 1.21 0.86
CA TYR A 159 -4.96 0.45 1.40
C TYR A 159 -5.22 -0.81 0.57
N ILE A 160 -6.00 -1.75 1.11
CA ILE A 160 -6.47 -2.91 0.33
C ILE A 160 -7.72 -2.50 -0.46
N SER A 161 -7.66 -2.55 -1.79
CA SER A 161 -8.82 -2.32 -2.64
C SER A 161 -9.92 -3.33 -2.33
N GLN A 162 -11.15 -2.87 -2.06
CA GLN A 162 -12.26 -3.77 -1.75
C GLN A 162 -12.64 -4.67 -2.94
N ASN A 163 -12.48 -4.20 -4.18
CA ASN A 163 -12.89 -4.96 -5.36
C ASN A 163 -11.78 -5.87 -5.86
N ALA A 164 -10.54 -5.36 -5.87
CA ALA A 164 -9.40 -6.10 -6.41
C ALA A 164 -8.63 -6.90 -5.34
N LEU A 165 -9.00 -6.73 -4.07
CA LEU A 165 -8.37 -7.35 -2.89
C LEU A 165 -6.85 -7.21 -2.86
N ARG A 166 -6.31 -6.10 -3.38
CA ARG A 166 -4.86 -5.89 -3.51
C ARG A 166 -4.41 -4.54 -2.97
N PRO A 167 -3.15 -4.43 -2.50
CA PRO A 167 -2.55 -3.14 -2.15
C PRO A 167 -2.71 -2.11 -3.27
N SER A 168 -3.33 -1.00 -2.92
CA SER A 168 -3.67 0.10 -3.81
C SER A 168 -3.43 1.43 -3.11
N MET A 169 -3.34 2.51 -3.87
CA MET A 169 -3.15 3.86 -3.36
C MET A 169 -3.98 4.82 -4.20
N THR A 170 -4.40 5.92 -3.62
CA THR A 170 -5.13 6.96 -4.34
C THR A 170 -4.43 8.30 -4.12
N ALA A 171 -4.18 9.02 -5.22
CA ALA A 171 -3.82 10.43 -5.15
C ALA A 171 -5.10 11.25 -5.29
N THR A 172 -5.25 12.27 -4.45
CA THR A 172 -6.36 13.22 -4.51
C THR A 172 -5.82 14.62 -4.74
N TYR A 173 -6.52 15.36 -5.60
CA TYR A 173 -6.28 16.78 -5.81
C TYR A 173 -7.56 17.55 -5.44
N PHE A 174 -7.44 18.58 -4.62
CA PHE A 174 -8.58 19.36 -4.14
C PHE A 174 -8.98 20.34 -5.24
N LEU A 175 -10.23 20.24 -5.69
CA LEU A 175 -10.79 21.12 -6.70
C LEU A 175 -11.29 22.40 -6.04
N ARG A 176 -10.86 23.54 -6.57
CA ARG A 176 -11.29 24.86 -6.11
C ARG A 176 -11.99 25.63 -7.21
N ASP A 177 -13.01 26.39 -6.82
CA ASP A 177 -13.63 27.38 -7.69
C ASP A 177 -12.71 28.62 -7.87
N PRO A 178 -13.01 29.55 -8.79
CA PRO A 178 -12.22 30.76 -8.97
C PRO A 178 -12.14 31.67 -7.73
N LYS A 179 -13.02 31.48 -6.73
CA LYS A 179 -12.99 32.20 -5.45
C LYS A 179 -12.14 31.48 -4.39
N GLY A 180 -11.49 30.37 -4.74
CA GLY A 180 -10.68 29.56 -3.83
C GLY A 180 -11.49 28.62 -2.92
N THR A 181 -12.79 28.49 -3.14
CA THR A 181 -13.65 27.59 -2.38
C THR A 181 -13.46 26.16 -2.85
N HIS A 182 -13.21 25.25 -1.91
CA HIS A 182 -13.17 23.83 -2.20
C HIS A 182 -14.55 23.36 -2.69
N ILE A 183 -14.59 22.65 -3.81
CA ILE A 183 -15.82 22.22 -4.48
C ILE A 183 -15.88 20.70 -4.73
N GLY A 184 -14.77 19.99 -4.52
CA GLY A 184 -14.70 18.56 -4.69
C GLY A 184 -13.27 18.07 -4.87
N PHE A 185 -13.12 16.87 -5.42
CA PHE A 185 -11.83 16.21 -5.56
C PHE A 185 -11.65 15.60 -6.95
N LEU A 186 -10.43 15.64 -7.46
CA LEU A 186 -9.95 14.76 -8.52
C LEU A 186 -9.26 13.57 -7.85
N GLY A 187 -9.76 12.35 -8.08
CA GLY A 187 -9.17 11.11 -7.59
C GLY A 187 -8.48 10.33 -8.71
N ALA A 188 -7.27 9.85 -8.44
CA ALA A 188 -6.53 8.92 -9.29
C ALA A 188 -6.17 7.66 -8.49
N ASP A 189 -6.65 6.49 -8.90
CA ASP A 189 -6.36 5.21 -8.23
C ASP A 189 -5.19 4.49 -8.90
N PHE A 190 -4.33 3.88 -8.09
CA PHE A 190 -3.15 3.14 -8.51
C PHE A 190 -3.12 1.79 -7.81
N ALA A 191 -2.68 0.75 -8.50
CA ALA A 191 -2.30 -0.49 -7.84
C ALA A 191 -0.79 -0.47 -7.60
N LEU A 192 -0.35 -0.85 -6.40
CA LEU A 192 1.06 -0.72 -6.04
C LEU A 192 1.98 -1.48 -6.99
N ARG A 193 1.57 -2.68 -7.45
CA ARG A 193 2.32 -3.50 -8.43
C ARG A 193 2.59 -2.83 -9.78
N ASP A 194 1.74 -1.87 -10.17
CA ASP A 194 1.83 -1.20 -11.46
C ASP A 194 2.66 0.09 -11.38
N LEU A 195 3.02 0.54 -10.17
CA LEU A 195 3.85 1.71 -9.94
C LEU A 195 5.29 1.47 -10.45
N PRO A 196 6.04 2.54 -10.79
CA PRO A 196 7.37 2.39 -11.37
C PRO A 196 8.28 1.56 -10.45
N PRO A 197 9.21 0.78 -11.03
CA PRO A 197 10.27 0.16 -10.25
C PRO A 197 11.14 1.28 -9.71
N ILE A 198 11.17 1.42 -8.40
CA ILE A 198 11.93 2.48 -7.76
C ILE A 198 13.10 1.85 -7.01
N GLU A 199 14.30 2.32 -7.34
CA GLU A 199 15.57 1.75 -6.88
C GLU A 199 15.77 1.87 -5.37
N GLY A 200 16.27 0.78 -4.79
CA GLY A 200 16.69 0.65 -3.40
C GLY A 200 16.19 -0.66 -2.78
N LEU A 201 17.11 -1.60 -2.49
CA LEU A 201 16.76 -2.75 -1.66
C LEU A 201 16.62 -2.28 -0.22
N TYR A 202 15.48 -2.56 0.41
CA TYR A 202 15.42 -2.59 1.86
C TYR A 202 16.44 -3.62 2.38
N GLU A 203 17.46 -3.16 3.09
CA GLU A 203 18.42 -4.01 3.81
C GLU A 203 17.94 -4.25 5.24
N ASN A 204 17.71 -5.51 5.60
CA ASN A 204 17.29 -5.87 6.95
C ASN A 204 18.49 -5.85 7.91
N ARG A 205 18.41 -5.06 8.99
CA ARG A 205 19.44 -5.08 10.05
C ARG A 205 19.43 -6.42 10.78
N ARG A 206 20.63 -6.88 11.18
CA ARG A 206 20.83 -7.91 12.21
C ARG A 206 20.36 -7.38 13.57
N ARG A 207 19.05 -7.35 13.81
CA ARG A 207 18.45 -7.05 15.12
C ARG A 207 17.99 -8.34 15.80
N SER A 208 18.03 -8.38 17.12
CA SER A 208 17.47 -9.49 17.88
C SER A 208 15.96 -9.51 17.73
N TRP A 209 15.43 -10.63 17.26
CA TRP A 209 14.00 -10.87 17.19
C TRP A 209 13.64 -11.91 18.23
N HIS A 210 12.64 -11.62 19.05
CA HIS A 210 12.13 -12.57 20.00
C HIS A 210 10.87 -13.21 19.43
N PHE A 211 10.94 -14.51 19.15
CA PHE A 211 9.79 -15.35 18.84
C PHE A 211 9.33 -15.93 20.16
N SER A 212 8.39 -15.26 20.85
CA SER A 212 7.81 -15.85 22.05
C SER A 212 7.00 -17.08 21.63
N PRO A 213 7.30 -18.28 22.14
CA PRO A 213 6.34 -19.36 22.07
C PRO A 213 5.09 -18.90 22.84
N ALA A 214 3.91 -19.33 22.39
CA ALA A 214 2.74 -19.25 23.26
C ALA A 214 3.03 -20.17 24.47
N THR A 215 3.56 -19.61 25.53
CA THR A 215 3.84 -20.31 26.79
C THR A 215 2.51 -20.53 27.49
N GLN A 216 1.81 -21.62 27.14
CA GLN A 216 0.93 -22.41 28.02
C GLN A 216 0.02 -23.32 27.19
N ARG A 217 0.06 -24.63 27.46
CA ARG A 217 -0.83 -25.64 26.85
C ARG A 217 -2.31 -25.45 27.23
N ASP A 218 -2.60 -24.59 28.21
CA ASP A 218 -3.91 -24.46 28.86
C ASP A 218 -4.63 -23.12 28.60
N GLN A 219 -4.15 -22.27 27.70
CA GLN A 219 -4.89 -21.05 27.35
C GLN A 219 -5.84 -21.28 26.18
N VAL A 220 -7.12 -20.96 26.40
CA VAL A 220 -8.12 -20.80 25.33
C VAL A 220 -7.57 -19.84 24.27
N ARG A 221 -7.53 -20.28 23.01
CA ARG A 221 -7.03 -19.49 21.88
C ARG A 221 -7.75 -18.14 21.82
N GLN A 222 -7.00 -17.05 21.97
CA GLN A 222 -7.49 -15.70 21.69
C GLN A 222 -7.06 -15.28 20.27
N ALA A 223 -7.97 -14.65 19.53
CA ALA A 223 -7.65 -14.11 18.22
C ALA A 223 -6.62 -12.98 18.35
N SER A 224 -5.43 -13.17 17.77
CA SER A 224 -4.39 -12.14 17.68
C SER A 224 -4.80 -11.02 16.71
N ARG A 225 -4.05 -9.91 16.68
CA ARG A 225 -4.25 -8.87 15.66
C ARG A 225 -4.06 -9.42 14.24
N LEU A 226 -3.10 -10.33 14.05
CA LEU A 226 -2.90 -11.02 12.77
C LEU A 226 -4.13 -11.85 12.39
N ASP A 227 -4.75 -12.54 13.34
CA ASP A 227 -5.95 -13.36 13.09
C ASP A 227 -7.17 -12.51 12.68
N ARG A 228 -7.38 -11.37 13.37
CA ARG A 228 -8.49 -10.46 13.07
C ARG A 228 -8.36 -9.82 11.69
N GLU A 229 -7.14 -9.51 11.29
CA GLU A 229 -6.82 -8.76 10.07
C GLU A 229 -6.21 -9.65 8.97
N ILE A 230 -6.40 -10.97 9.05
CA ILE A 230 -5.73 -11.95 8.19
C ILE A 230 -6.00 -11.72 6.69
N ASN A 231 -7.16 -11.18 6.31
CA ASN A 231 -7.49 -10.83 4.94
C ASN A 231 -6.54 -9.75 4.35
N THR A 232 -6.19 -8.75 5.16
CA THR A 232 -5.19 -7.73 4.81
C THR A 232 -3.83 -8.38 4.64
N VAL A 233 -3.45 -9.26 5.58
CA VAL A 233 -2.18 -10.00 5.54
C VAL A 233 -2.08 -10.85 4.27
N ILE A 234 -3.13 -11.61 3.90
CA ILE A 234 -3.17 -12.40 2.67
C ILE A 234 -2.93 -11.51 1.46
N SER A 235 -3.58 -10.36 1.39
CA SER A 235 -3.49 -9.45 0.25
C SER A 235 -2.07 -8.84 0.11
N VAL A 236 -1.43 -8.51 1.24
CA VAL A 236 -0.04 -8.06 1.28
C VAL A 236 0.92 -9.20 0.91
N LEU A 237 0.73 -10.40 1.44
CA LEU A 237 1.58 -11.55 1.11
C LEU A 237 1.47 -11.95 -0.36
N GLU A 238 0.26 -11.95 -0.93
CA GLU A 238 0.06 -12.22 -2.36
C GLU A 238 0.82 -11.20 -3.22
N GLU A 239 0.75 -9.91 -2.87
CA GLU A 239 1.51 -8.84 -3.54
C GLU A 239 3.02 -9.08 -3.42
N LEU A 240 3.51 -9.35 -2.20
CA LEU A 240 4.92 -9.59 -1.94
C LEU A 240 5.46 -10.79 -2.73
N ILE A 241 4.69 -11.88 -2.78
CA ILE A 241 5.07 -13.11 -3.49
C ILE A 241 5.02 -12.91 -5.01
N THR A 242 3.95 -12.29 -5.50
CA THR A 242 3.65 -12.30 -6.94
C THR A 242 4.35 -11.16 -7.68
N PHE A 243 4.58 -10.03 -7.03
CA PHE A 243 5.09 -8.81 -7.67
C PHE A 243 6.36 -8.25 -7.02
N ARG A 244 6.75 -8.71 -5.82
CA ARG A 244 7.91 -8.16 -5.07
C ARG A 244 9.03 -9.16 -4.83
N GLY A 245 8.99 -10.29 -5.53
CA GLY A 245 10.06 -11.27 -5.57
C GLY A 245 10.28 -12.05 -4.27
N VAL A 246 9.27 -12.16 -3.41
CA VAL A 246 9.29 -13.06 -2.26
C VAL A 246 9.01 -14.49 -2.74
N TYR A 247 10.00 -15.37 -2.66
CA TYR A 247 9.85 -16.75 -3.14
C TYR A 247 9.54 -17.75 -2.03
N HIS A 248 9.87 -17.41 -0.79
CA HIS A 248 9.55 -18.22 0.38
C HIS A 248 9.01 -17.33 1.50
N VAL A 249 7.94 -17.78 2.14
CA VAL A 249 7.35 -17.13 3.31
C VAL A 249 7.08 -18.16 4.39
N LYS A 250 7.23 -17.77 5.65
CA LYS A 250 6.86 -18.55 6.82
C LYS A 250 6.19 -17.65 7.86
N ILE A 251 4.95 -17.95 8.21
CA ILE A 251 4.16 -17.22 9.20
C ILE A 251 4.16 -18.01 10.51
N HIS A 252 4.47 -17.33 11.61
CA HIS A 252 4.36 -17.85 12.97
C HIS A 252 3.17 -17.17 13.66
N PHE A 253 2.01 -17.85 13.73
CA PHE A 253 0.78 -17.27 14.25
C PHE A 253 0.86 -16.91 15.74
N SER A 254 1.63 -17.66 16.53
CA SER A 254 1.78 -17.40 17.97
C SER A 254 2.54 -16.10 18.27
N SER A 255 3.58 -15.79 17.48
CA SER A 255 4.36 -14.55 17.65
C SER A 255 3.90 -13.41 16.73
N SER A 256 2.91 -13.66 15.86
CA SER A 256 2.45 -12.70 14.84
C SER A 256 3.60 -12.13 13.99
N GLN A 257 4.57 -12.99 13.66
CA GLN A 257 5.75 -12.65 12.88
C GLN A 257 5.79 -13.49 11.61
N THR A 258 6.26 -12.88 10.53
CA THR A 258 6.45 -13.54 9.25
C THR A 258 7.89 -13.40 8.81
N VAL A 259 8.49 -14.52 8.44
CA VAL A 259 9.82 -14.59 7.84
C VAL A 259 9.65 -14.71 6.33
N LEU A 260 10.40 -13.92 5.57
CA LEU A 260 10.35 -13.94 4.10
C LEU A 260 11.75 -13.98 3.50
N TRP A 261 11.87 -14.59 2.32
CA TRP A 261 13.08 -14.66 1.52
C TRP A 261 12.83 -14.08 0.15
N GLN A 262 13.76 -13.27 -0.34
CA GLN A 262 13.65 -12.59 -1.62
C GLN A 262 14.61 -13.17 -2.65
N MET A 263 14.21 -13.16 -3.92
CA MET A 263 15.02 -13.72 -5.01
C MET A 263 16.32 -12.95 -5.25
N ASN A 264 16.29 -11.63 -5.06
CA ASN A 264 17.45 -10.74 -5.23
C ASN A 264 18.44 -10.79 -4.04
N ASP A 265 18.04 -11.40 -2.93
CA ASP A 265 18.84 -11.53 -1.72
C ASP A 265 18.48 -12.84 -0.99
N PRO A 266 18.75 -14.00 -1.61
CA PRO A 266 18.17 -15.28 -1.20
C PRO A 266 18.78 -15.83 0.10
N TYR A 267 19.96 -15.35 0.50
CA TYR A 267 20.67 -15.82 1.68
C TYR A 267 20.31 -15.02 2.94
N GLN A 268 19.59 -13.90 2.81
CA GLN A 268 19.20 -13.06 3.94
C GLN A 268 17.68 -12.96 4.04
N TYR A 269 17.13 -13.62 5.05
CA TYR A 269 15.71 -13.52 5.33
C TYR A 269 15.36 -12.20 6.02
N ARG A 270 14.11 -11.77 5.83
CA ARG A 270 13.53 -10.60 6.48
C ARG A 270 12.43 -11.04 7.42
N ILE A 271 12.30 -10.35 8.56
CA ILE A 271 11.23 -10.60 9.52
C ILE A 271 10.33 -9.37 9.52
N LEU A 272 9.05 -9.61 9.25
CA LEU A 272 7.99 -8.61 9.32
C LEU A 272 7.10 -8.92 10.53
N GLY A 273 6.84 -7.89 11.32
CA GLY A 273 5.82 -7.98 12.36
C GLY A 273 4.43 -7.79 11.78
N VAL A 274 3.41 -8.04 12.60
CA VAL A 274 2.01 -7.78 12.21
C VAL A 274 1.79 -6.34 11.75
N THR A 275 2.43 -5.35 12.37
CA THR A 275 2.26 -3.94 11.96
C THR A 275 2.74 -3.72 10.52
N ASP A 276 3.86 -4.31 10.12
CA ASP A 276 4.39 -4.19 8.76
C ASP A 276 3.45 -4.85 7.74
N LEU A 277 2.85 -6.01 8.09
CA LEU A 277 1.93 -6.74 7.21
C LEU A 277 0.53 -6.12 7.11
N LEU A 278 0.18 -5.25 8.05
CA LEU A 278 -1.09 -4.52 8.05
C LEU A 278 -0.98 -3.15 7.40
N ASP A 279 0.24 -2.72 7.08
CA ASP A 279 0.53 -1.52 6.34
C ASP A 279 0.85 -1.88 4.88
N PRO A 280 -0.08 -1.65 3.93
CA PRO A 280 0.16 -1.97 2.53
C PRO A 280 1.31 -1.15 1.91
N ASP A 281 1.68 0.01 2.49
CA ASP A 281 2.84 0.79 2.02
C ASP A 281 4.14 0.00 2.21
N SER A 282 4.20 -0.97 3.13
CA SER A 282 5.34 -1.87 3.29
C SER A 282 5.75 -2.60 2.00
N CYS A 283 4.81 -2.79 1.06
CA CYS A 283 5.11 -3.37 -0.26
C CYS A 283 6.06 -2.49 -1.09
N LEU A 284 6.05 -1.17 -0.89
CA LEU A 284 6.93 -0.23 -1.57
C LEU A 284 8.38 -0.33 -1.09
N ALA A 285 8.64 -0.97 0.05
CA ALA A 285 10.01 -1.25 0.50
C ALA A 285 10.71 -2.33 -0.35
N TYR A 286 9.96 -3.00 -1.23
CA TYR A 286 10.44 -4.08 -2.06
C TYR A 286 10.32 -3.72 -3.55
N PRO A 287 11.38 -3.92 -4.35
CA PRO A 287 11.33 -3.61 -5.77
C PRO A 287 10.35 -4.53 -6.49
N ASN A 288 9.78 -4.03 -7.60
CA ASN A 288 9.03 -4.89 -8.51
C ASN A 288 9.95 -5.97 -9.05
N CYS A 289 9.48 -7.21 -9.03
CA CYS A 289 10.18 -8.36 -9.53
C CYS A 289 9.20 -9.23 -10.33
N PRO A 290 9.45 -9.49 -11.62
CA PRO A 290 8.61 -10.39 -12.40
C PRO A 290 8.51 -11.76 -11.73
N TYR A 291 7.32 -12.37 -11.80
CA TYR A 291 7.15 -13.72 -11.31
C TYR A 291 7.99 -14.69 -12.16
N PRO A 292 8.82 -15.56 -11.55
CA PRO A 292 9.72 -16.42 -12.29
C PRO A 292 8.98 -17.49 -13.10
N GLU A 293 9.55 -17.91 -14.22
CA GLU A 293 8.94 -18.93 -15.10
C GLU A 293 9.13 -20.35 -14.56
N GLN A 294 10.27 -20.62 -13.91
CA GLN A 294 10.62 -21.95 -13.40
C GLN A 294 10.06 -22.16 -11.98
N VAL A 295 8.74 -22.22 -11.86
CA VAL A 295 8.00 -22.32 -10.58
C VAL A 295 7.10 -23.53 -10.54
N ALA A 296 6.91 -24.10 -9.36
CA ALA A 296 5.92 -25.14 -9.13
C ALA A 296 4.50 -24.57 -8.94
N ILE A 297 4.38 -23.38 -8.34
CA ILE A 297 3.10 -22.72 -8.06
C ILE A 297 2.89 -21.61 -9.06
N ARG A 298 1.76 -21.60 -9.77
CA ARG A 298 1.43 -20.53 -10.72
C ARG A 298 0.94 -19.30 -9.95
N PRO A 299 1.14 -18.07 -10.47
CA PRO A 299 0.66 -16.84 -9.83
C PRO A 299 -0.80 -16.88 -9.38
N LYS A 300 -1.67 -17.40 -10.27
CA LYS A 300 -3.12 -17.50 -10.02
C LYS A 300 -3.49 -18.43 -8.86
N ASP A 301 -2.59 -19.34 -8.48
CA ASP A 301 -2.85 -20.33 -7.43
C ASP A 301 -2.43 -19.81 -6.04
N ILE A 302 -1.66 -18.71 -5.97
CA ILE A 302 -1.15 -18.15 -4.71
C ILE A 302 -2.27 -17.69 -3.78
N ARG A 303 -3.27 -16.97 -4.28
CA ARG A 303 -4.43 -16.53 -3.47
C ARG A 303 -5.15 -17.72 -2.86
N PHE A 304 -5.44 -18.77 -3.64
CA PHE A 304 -6.15 -19.95 -3.15
C PHE A 304 -5.37 -20.67 -2.03
N VAL A 305 -4.04 -20.76 -2.16
CA VAL A 305 -3.19 -21.35 -1.11
C VAL A 305 -3.26 -20.53 0.19
N LEU A 306 -3.22 -19.20 0.09
CA LEU A 306 -3.30 -18.31 1.25
C LEU A 306 -4.71 -18.28 1.89
N GLU A 307 -5.77 -18.36 1.09
CA GLU A 307 -7.15 -18.49 1.58
C GLU A 307 -7.36 -19.85 2.27
N ARG A 308 -6.78 -20.94 1.74
CA ARG A 308 -6.83 -22.25 2.40
C ARG A 308 -6.10 -22.23 3.73
N MET A 309 -4.94 -21.56 3.81
CA MET A 309 -4.24 -21.32 5.08
C MET A 309 -5.14 -20.58 6.09
N GLU A 310 -5.84 -19.53 5.66
CA GLU A 310 -6.79 -18.81 6.52
C GLU A 310 -7.93 -19.71 7.00
N ALA A 311 -8.51 -20.51 6.11
CA ALA A 311 -9.57 -21.46 6.48
C ALA A 311 -9.09 -22.45 7.54
N LEU A 312 -7.88 -23.01 7.39
CA LEU A 312 -7.27 -23.88 8.40
C LEU A 312 -7.01 -23.14 9.71
N ARG A 313 -6.52 -21.89 9.63
CA ARG A 313 -6.30 -21.05 10.81
C ARG A 313 -7.60 -20.71 11.52
N ARG A 314 -8.72 -20.54 10.81
CA ARG A 314 -10.03 -20.20 11.39
C ARG A 314 -10.85 -21.41 11.83
N SER A 315 -10.45 -22.63 11.49
CA SER A 315 -11.16 -23.82 11.91
C SER A 315 -11.33 -23.89 13.44
N ASP A 316 -12.52 -24.32 13.88
CA ASP A 316 -12.87 -24.52 15.29
C ASP A 316 -12.30 -25.84 15.85
N ASN A 317 -11.40 -26.48 15.11
CA ASN A 317 -10.79 -27.75 15.50
C ASN A 317 -9.85 -27.52 16.70
N PRO A 318 -9.83 -28.41 17.72
CA PRO A 318 -8.85 -28.35 18.81
C PRO A 318 -7.39 -28.31 18.31
N ILE A 319 -7.14 -28.86 17.11
CA ILE A 319 -5.84 -28.82 16.44
C ILE A 319 -5.81 -27.63 15.47
N TYR A 320 -5.32 -26.47 15.94
CA TYR A 320 -5.23 -25.25 15.12
C TYR A 320 -3.85 -25.05 14.49
N LEU A 321 -3.82 -24.34 13.36
CA LEU A 321 -2.59 -24.00 12.64
C LEU A 321 -1.71 -23.04 13.47
N ARG A 322 -0.47 -23.45 13.77
CA ARG A 322 0.53 -22.67 14.52
C ARG A 322 1.53 -21.96 13.63
N SER A 323 1.91 -22.59 12.53
CA SER A 323 2.73 -21.96 11.49
C SER A 323 2.37 -22.48 10.12
N PHE A 324 2.58 -21.61 9.14
CA PHE A 324 2.40 -21.88 7.73
C PHE A 324 3.68 -21.48 6.99
N SER A 325 4.09 -22.25 5.98
CA SER A 325 5.12 -21.81 5.03
C SER A 325 4.73 -22.17 3.61
N LEU A 326 5.25 -21.38 2.66
CA LEU A 326 5.01 -21.55 1.23
C LEU A 326 6.30 -21.27 0.48
N ASN A 327 6.70 -22.15 -0.43
CA ASN A 327 7.83 -21.94 -1.34
C ASN A 327 7.37 -22.13 -2.79
N ILE A 328 7.53 -21.09 -3.62
CA ILE A 328 6.99 -21.10 -5.00
C ILE A 328 7.79 -22.00 -5.95
N PHE A 329 9.07 -22.25 -5.66
CA PHE A 329 9.96 -23.03 -6.52
C PHE A 329 9.76 -24.53 -6.37
N ASN A 330 9.73 -25.03 -5.13
CA ASN A 330 9.54 -26.46 -4.87
C ASN A 330 8.06 -26.85 -4.70
N GLY A 331 7.16 -25.85 -4.58
CA GLY A 331 5.72 -26.09 -4.49
C GLY A 331 5.26 -26.67 -3.16
N LEU A 332 6.10 -26.63 -2.12
CA LEU A 332 5.77 -27.20 -0.82
C LEU A 332 5.07 -26.16 0.07
N VAL A 333 3.97 -26.62 0.67
CA VAL A 333 3.25 -25.95 1.75
C VAL A 333 3.60 -26.65 3.06
N GLY A 334 4.19 -25.91 3.99
CA GLY A 334 4.48 -26.39 5.34
C GLY A 334 3.38 -25.98 6.31
N THR A 335 2.82 -26.92 7.06
CA THR A 335 1.84 -26.66 8.12
C THR A 335 2.27 -27.33 9.41
N SER A 336 2.29 -26.58 10.51
CA SER A 336 2.54 -27.13 11.84
C SER A 336 1.35 -26.85 12.73
N PHE A 337 0.89 -27.87 13.44
CA PHE A 337 -0.25 -27.80 14.35
C PHE A 337 0.19 -27.96 15.81
N LEU A 338 -0.76 -27.90 16.74
CA LEU A 338 -0.48 -28.09 18.18
C LEU A 338 0.03 -29.51 18.51
N SER A 339 -0.28 -30.51 17.69
CA SER A 339 0.07 -31.93 17.89
C SER A 339 1.55 -32.27 17.66
N ASP A 340 2.46 -31.29 17.73
CA ASP A 340 3.92 -31.37 17.50
C ASP A 340 4.39 -31.81 16.09
N ASP A 341 3.49 -32.33 15.24
CA ASP A 341 3.83 -32.68 13.85
C ASP A 341 3.84 -31.46 12.91
N SER A 342 4.80 -31.49 11.98
CA SER A 342 4.88 -30.56 10.85
C SER A 342 4.81 -31.33 9.54
N TYR A 343 3.86 -30.98 8.70
CA TYR A 343 3.65 -31.61 7.39
C TYR A 343 4.13 -30.68 6.29
N TYR A 344 4.84 -31.23 5.30
CA TYR A 344 5.18 -30.55 4.06
C TYR A 344 4.51 -31.29 2.93
N ILE A 345 3.59 -30.62 2.25
CA ILE A 345 2.72 -31.21 1.23
C ILE A 345 2.80 -30.40 -0.05
N PRO A 346 2.75 -31.04 -1.24
CA PRO A 346 2.60 -30.33 -2.50
C PRO A 346 1.38 -29.41 -2.49
N TYR A 347 1.50 -28.21 -3.04
CA TYR A 347 0.44 -27.20 -2.99
C TYR A 347 -0.85 -27.66 -3.67
N ASP A 348 -0.76 -28.46 -4.73
CA ASP A 348 -1.93 -28.96 -5.45
C ASP A 348 -2.70 -29.98 -4.61
N ASP A 349 -2.00 -30.82 -3.84
CA ASP A 349 -2.63 -31.70 -2.86
C ASP A 349 -3.18 -30.92 -1.66
N PHE A 350 -2.49 -29.88 -1.20
CA PHE A 350 -3.00 -28.96 -0.16
C PHE A 350 -4.32 -28.29 -0.57
N LEU A 351 -4.46 -27.93 -1.84
CA LEU A 351 -5.69 -27.34 -2.39
C LEU A 351 -6.82 -28.37 -2.59
N LYS A 352 -6.52 -29.63 -2.95
CA LYS A 352 -7.52 -30.70 -3.10
C LYS A 352 -8.03 -31.25 -1.78
N SER A 353 -7.19 -31.20 -0.75
CA SER A 353 -7.43 -31.92 0.48
C SER A 353 -8.60 -31.33 1.27
N ASP A 354 -9.69 -32.10 1.42
CA ASP A 354 -10.64 -32.00 2.54
C ASP A 354 -9.99 -32.46 3.87
N CYS A 355 -8.73 -32.89 3.84
CA CYS A 355 -8.00 -33.69 4.83
C CYS A 355 -7.69 -33.05 6.19
N PHE A 356 -8.35 -31.95 6.56
CA PHE A 356 -8.27 -31.37 7.90
C PHE A 356 -9.67 -31.22 8.54
N GLY A 357 -10.57 -32.16 8.19
CA GLY A 357 -11.88 -32.34 8.83
C GLY A 357 -11.76 -32.88 10.25
#